data_AF-A0A5B1CGG8-F1
#
_entry.id   AF-A0A5B1CGG8-F1
#
_cell.length_a   1.000
_cell.length_b   1.000
_cell.length_c   1.000
_cell.angle_alpha   90.00
_cell.angle_beta   90.00
_cell.angle_gamma   90.00
#
_symmetry.space_group_name_H-M   'P 1'
#
loop_
_entity.id
_entity.type
_entity.pdbx_description
1 polymer ?
#
loop_
_entity_poly.entity_id
_entity_poly.type
_entity_poly.pdbx_seq_one_letter_code
_entity_poly.pdbx_strand_id
1 'polypeptide(L)'
;MRFTVGSQNTVGSMAGRCFLRVSLIASCLLVGCADKVDPVRAIQAKRQDRLQSQSTVDHLGKTFDLLSNLVELNPKESKRQITYHLNQWRQGRTSPADQAIIKTPVTPLVKNIADLLPTDSKVDRPGRSSYIASDVDHLRDSYLCRQITRWVDNPQHDDPLLEEWFSQLPEKIGEDETEELRTAARLFDWTVRNIAIEPLIDATPGPPAPPMSDGLEFRGGAYRQTDYQTLWRGTGDAWQQAGVFILLARQSGIPAFILALPPAASDDGGSGELKPWCLGVLVGEEVYLFEPQLGCAVPGPGQTGISTLAEARKDASVLRRLKVPGFFSYPFTSKKVTQCVALLHVTPEAISPRMKLLQSGLTGDRRMVTFVDADQLAKDIDAVRGIAGVRLWRKSLLAEIYAADLVRAAERDPVFQFWYKSRWAILEAPMSSAQLLAKARWKHLKGVFDNDDIENEKGARVLYLSQRAPEFEIADLSIDVNLQKLYGVRRELGISPEVYQRQIQQAQQMMRMGKRTATYWISLIQYDDNRFDTAETWFTKRVLGDGQPSRWEPSATYNLARTLERLGKTDEAIELYKSDQNPRPHGSRIRARLLGKQVESEGDEE
;
A
#
# COMPACT_ATOMS: atom_id res chain seq x y z
N MET A 1 -12.99 -23.09 -81.88
CA MET A 1 -13.93 -22.01 -82.27
C MET A 1 -13.27 -20.70 -81.90
N ARG A 2 -13.05 -19.78 -82.86
CA ARG A 2 -12.71 -18.32 -82.77
C ARG A 2 -12.23 -17.75 -81.39
N PHE A 3 -11.11 -17.03 -81.23
CA PHE A 3 -10.10 -16.50 -82.18
C PHE A 3 -8.76 -16.16 -81.44
N THR A 4 -7.62 -16.59 -82.00
CA THR A 4 -6.27 -15.95 -82.14
C THR A 4 -5.58 -15.19 -80.97
N VAL A 5 -4.33 -15.50 -80.55
CA VAL A 5 -2.99 -15.36 -81.23
C VAL A 5 -2.54 -13.88 -81.31
N GLY A 6 -1.28 -13.47 -81.09
CA GLY A 6 -0.05 -14.18 -80.70
C GLY A 6 1.20 -13.79 -81.51
N SER A 7 2.26 -13.29 -80.83
CA SER A 7 3.66 -13.11 -81.28
C SER A 7 4.06 -11.96 -82.23
N GLN A 8 5.39 -11.70 -82.26
CA GLN A 8 6.20 -10.85 -83.17
C GLN A 8 6.14 -9.31 -82.92
N ASN A 9 7.23 -8.52 -83.08
CA ASN A 9 8.38 -8.68 -83.98
C ASN A 9 9.78 -8.37 -83.40
N THR A 10 10.80 -8.94 -84.04
CA THR A 10 12.25 -8.72 -83.87
C THR A 10 12.89 -8.08 -85.11
N VAL A 11 13.74 -7.04 -84.95
CA VAL A 11 14.93 -6.65 -85.77
C VAL A 11 15.82 -5.72 -84.91
N GLY A 12 17.16 -5.68 -84.94
CA GLY A 12 18.13 -6.65 -85.50
C GLY A 12 19.49 -6.05 -85.94
N SER A 13 20.59 -6.68 -85.47
CA SER A 13 21.89 -6.87 -86.17
C SER A 13 23.08 -5.87 -86.04
N MET A 14 24.22 -6.45 -85.60
CA MET A 14 25.63 -6.24 -86.00
C MET A 14 26.46 -4.95 -85.74
N ALA A 15 27.51 -5.16 -84.94
CA ALA A 15 28.95 -4.96 -85.23
C ALA A 15 29.59 -3.54 -85.37
N GLY A 16 30.82 -3.39 -84.83
CA GLY A 16 31.81 -2.49 -85.45
C GLY A 16 32.73 -1.63 -84.54
N ARG A 17 33.80 -2.24 -84.01
CA ARG A 17 35.19 -1.70 -83.90
C ARG A 17 35.48 -0.19 -83.70
N CYS A 18 36.26 0.06 -82.63
CA CYS A 18 37.53 0.84 -82.60
C CYS A 18 37.57 2.39 -82.57
N PHE A 19 38.69 2.86 -81.97
CA PHE A 19 39.22 4.22 -81.82
C PHE A 19 38.37 5.23 -81.02
N LEU A 20 38.76 5.68 -79.81
CA LEU A 20 40.04 6.21 -79.29
C LEU A 20 40.43 7.55 -79.93
N ARG A 21 40.15 8.68 -79.23
CA ARG A 21 41.10 9.79 -78.94
C ARG A 21 40.44 11.02 -78.29
N VAL A 22 41.15 11.62 -77.32
CA VAL A 22 41.40 13.09 -77.15
C VAL A 22 40.18 14.01 -76.87
N SER A 23 40.18 14.94 -75.90
CA SER A 23 41.15 15.29 -74.85
C SER A 23 40.59 16.30 -73.84
N LEU A 24 41.07 16.19 -72.59
CA LEU A 24 41.53 17.24 -71.64
C LEU A 24 40.75 18.57 -71.36
N ILE A 25 40.90 18.95 -70.09
CA ILE A 25 41.08 20.31 -69.52
C ILE A 25 39.83 21.07 -68.98
N ALA A 26 39.69 20.91 -67.66
CA ALA A 26 39.73 21.95 -66.62
C ALA A 26 38.48 22.78 -66.24
N SER A 27 38.04 22.50 -65.01
CA SER A 27 38.03 23.45 -63.89
C SER A 27 37.55 24.89 -64.15
N CYS A 28 36.32 25.19 -63.72
CA CYS A 28 36.07 25.78 -62.39
C CYS A 28 34.61 26.20 -62.24
N LEU A 29 33.98 25.85 -61.11
CA LEU A 29 33.18 26.75 -60.26
C LEU A 29 32.60 25.95 -59.09
N LEU A 30 32.97 26.34 -57.86
CA LEU A 30 32.36 25.83 -56.64
C LEU A 30 31.05 26.61 -56.37
N VAL A 31 29.91 25.93 -56.49
CA VAL A 31 28.66 26.33 -55.84
C VAL A 31 28.12 25.10 -55.14
N GLY A 32 27.87 25.22 -53.83
CA GLY A 32 27.39 24.09 -53.03
C GLY A 32 25.91 23.79 -53.30
N CYS A 33 25.59 22.50 -53.43
CA CYS A 33 24.24 22.00 -53.22
C CYS A 33 24.23 21.21 -51.91
N ALA A 34 23.39 21.63 -50.97
CA ALA A 34 23.22 20.91 -49.71
C ALA A 34 22.60 19.53 -49.96
N ASP A 35 23.22 18.49 -49.39
CA ASP A 35 22.59 17.17 -49.33
C ASP A 35 21.29 17.28 -48.54
N LYS A 36 20.17 17.01 -49.22
CA LYS A 36 18.89 16.76 -48.55
C LYS A 36 19.05 15.46 -47.77
N VAL A 37 19.35 15.57 -46.47
CA VAL A 37 19.35 14.44 -45.55
C VAL A 37 17.97 13.79 -45.61
N ASP A 38 17.93 12.63 -46.23
CA ASP A 38 16.69 11.94 -46.59
C ASP A 38 15.90 11.62 -45.30
N PRO A 39 14.68 12.15 -45.11
CA PRO A 39 13.88 11.86 -43.93
C PRO A 39 13.60 10.35 -43.80
N VAL A 40 13.63 9.60 -44.91
CA VAL A 40 13.53 8.13 -44.89
C VAL A 40 14.74 7.51 -44.19
N ARG A 41 15.97 8.01 -44.41
CA ARG A 41 17.17 7.54 -43.69
C ARG A 41 17.15 7.91 -42.21
N ALA A 42 16.67 9.09 -41.84
CA ALA A 42 16.51 9.47 -40.43
C ALA A 42 15.43 8.64 -39.71
N ILE A 43 14.33 8.30 -40.41
CA ILE A 43 13.28 7.42 -39.91
C ILE A 43 13.75 5.95 -39.86
N GLN A 44 14.56 5.50 -40.82
CA GLN A 44 15.18 4.18 -40.82
C GLN A 44 16.22 4.07 -39.70
N ALA A 45 17.10 5.06 -39.50
CA ALA A 45 18.02 5.11 -38.38
C ALA A 45 17.26 5.08 -37.04
N LYS A 46 16.24 5.93 -36.84
CA LYS A 46 15.38 5.85 -35.65
C LYS A 46 14.64 4.51 -35.51
N ARG A 47 14.22 3.87 -36.60
CA ARG A 47 13.65 2.51 -36.57
C ARG A 47 14.71 1.46 -36.23
N GLN A 48 15.95 1.64 -36.66
CA GLN A 48 17.04 0.68 -36.48
C GLN A 48 17.65 0.81 -35.08
N ASP A 49 17.75 2.02 -34.53
CA ASP A 49 17.97 2.29 -33.10
C ASP A 49 16.81 1.75 -32.25
N ARG A 50 15.55 1.92 -32.70
CA ARG A 50 14.38 1.32 -32.04
C ARG A 50 14.38 -0.21 -32.14
N LEU A 51 14.91 -0.80 -33.21
CA LEU A 51 15.04 -2.26 -33.39
C LEU A 51 16.24 -2.84 -32.62
N GLN A 52 17.34 -2.09 -32.50
CA GLN A 52 18.50 -2.48 -31.68
C GLN A 52 18.20 -2.30 -30.19
N SER A 53 17.46 -1.27 -29.78
CA SER A 53 16.91 -1.19 -28.42
C SER A 53 15.81 -2.22 -28.16
N GLN A 54 15.05 -2.65 -29.18
CA GLN A 54 14.17 -3.84 -29.08
C GLN A 54 14.93 -5.17 -29.04
N SER A 55 16.19 -5.23 -29.45
CA SER A 55 17.01 -6.46 -29.35
C SER A 55 17.55 -6.73 -27.94
N THR A 56 17.45 -5.75 -27.03
CA THR A 56 17.78 -5.92 -25.60
C THR A 56 16.49 -5.80 -24.79
N VAL A 57 16.03 -6.88 -24.16
CA VAL A 57 14.75 -6.87 -23.44
C VAL A 57 14.83 -5.95 -22.21
N ASP A 58 13.97 -4.94 -22.12
CA ASP A 58 13.82 -4.11 -20.93
C ASP A 58 13.17 -4.91 -19.79
N HIS A 59 14.01 -5.65 -19.07
CA HIS A 59 13.61 -6.52 -17.97
C HIS A 59 13.05 -5.75 -16.76
N LEU A 60 13.46 -4.50 -16.52
CA LEU A 60 12.83 -3.66 -15.50
C LEU A 60 11.46 -3.16 -15.95
N GLY A 61 11.31 -2.85 -17.24
CA GLY A 61 10.02 -2.54 -17.84
C GLY A 61 9.05 -3.70 -17.67
N LYS A 62 9.45 -4.91 -18.07
CA LYS A 62 8.63 -6.12 -17.87
C LYS A 62 8.33 -6.43 -16.41
N THR A 63 9.26 -6.14 -15.49
CA THR A 63 8.97 -6.23 -14.06
C THR A 63 7.89 -5.24 -13.63
N PHE A 64 7.96 -3.98 -14.07
CA PHE A 64 6.94 -2.97 -13.77
C PHE A 64 5.59 -3.24 -14.42
N ASP A 65 5.55 -3.69 -15.69
CA ASP A 65 4.34 -4.10 -16.39
C ASP A 65 3.59 -5.17 -15.58
N LEU A 66 4.32 -6.21 -15.12
CA LEU A 66 3.78 -7.32 -14.33
C LEU A 66 3.36 -6.89 -12.92
N LEU A 67 4.13 -6.04 -12.23
CA LEU A 67 3.78 -5.49 -10.92
C LEU A 67 2.52 -4.62 -11.00
N SER A 68 2.42 -3.75 -12.01
CA SER A 68 1.34 -2.78 -12.14
C SER A 68 -0.05 -3.39 -12.37
N ASN A 69 -0.08 -4.64 -12.85
CA ASN A 69 -1.26 -5.44 -13.18
C ASN A 69 -1.39 -6.70 -12.32
N LEU A 70 -0.60 -6.85 -11.25
CA LEU A 70 -0.38 -8.10 -10.53
C LEU A 70 -1.67 -8.80 -10.05
N VAL A 71 -2.69 -8.02 -9.69
CA VAL A 71 -4.00 -8.52 -9.22
C VAL A 71 -4.78 -9.27 -10.31
N GLU A 72 -4.51 -9.00 -11.58
CA GLU A 72 -5.21 -9.60 -12.73
C GLU A 72 -4.47 -10.83 -13.28
N LEU A 73 -3.25 -11.07 -12.81
CA LEU A 73 -2.37 -12.13 -13.27
C LEU A 73 -2.45 -13.37 -12.37
N ASN A 74 -2.09 -14.53 -12.91
CA ASN A 74 -1.92 -15.74 -12.09
C ASN A 74 -0.78 -15.53 -11.07
N PRO A 75 -1.01 -15.60 -9.74
CA PRO A 75 -0.01 -15.20 -8.75
C PRO A 75 1.26 -16.06 -8.71
N LYS A 76 1.20 -17.33 -9.14
CA LYS A 76 2.38 -18.19 -9.20
C LYS A 76 3.23 -17.88 -10.43
N GLU A 77 2.57 -17.67 -11.56
CA GLU A 77 3.24 -17.39 -12.83
C GLU A 77 3.84 -15.98 -12.86
N SER A 78 3.11 -14.96 -12.39
CA SER A 78 3.63 -13.58 -12.33
C SER A 78 4.86 -13.48 -11.43
N LYS A 79 4.85 -14.13 -10.26
CA LYS A 79 6.04 -14.24 -9.40
C LYS A 79 7.22 -14.88 -10.13
N ARG A 80 7.01 -16.01 -10.82
CA ARG A 80 8.05 -16.69 -11.61
C ARG A 80 8.64 -15.78 -12.69
N GLN A 81 7.80 -15.07 -13.44
CA GLN A 81 8.23 -14.16 -14.51
C GLN A 81 8.96 -12.92 -13.98
N ILE A 82 8.49 -12.32 -12.87
CA ILE A 82 9.19 -11.19 -12.22
C ILE A 82 10.57 -11.64 -11.71
N THR A 83 10.65 -12.75 -10.97
CA THR A 83 11.94 -13.29 -10.50
C THR A 83 12.89 -13.63 -11.66
N TYR A 84 12.37 -14.13 -12.80
CA TYR A 84 13.17 -14.34 -14.01
C TYR A 84 13.73 -13.01 -14.56
N HIS A 85 12.87 -12.01 -14.79
CA HIS A 85 13.31 -10.73 -15.34
C HIS A 85 14.28 -9.98 -14.44
N LEU A 86 14.05 -9.95 -13.13
CA LEU A 86 15.00 -9.36 -12.16
C LEU A 86 16.38 -10.03 -12.22
N ASN A 87 16.44 -11.36 -12.35
CA ASN A 87 17.71 -12.08 -12.46
C ASN A 87 18.39 -11.89 -13.83
N GLN A 88 17.64 -11.80 -14.94
CA GLN A 88 18.20 -11.45 -16.25
C GLN A 88 18.77 -10.03 -16.25
N TRP A 89 18.03 -9.07 -15.70
CA TRP A 89 18.50 -7.70 -15.52
C TRP A 89 19.80 -7.64 -14.71
N ARG A 90 19.87 -8.40 -13.60
CA ARG A 90 21.07 -8.51 -12.77
C ARG A 90 22.28 -9.03 -13.55
N GLN A 91 22.10 -10.01 -14.43
CA GLN A 91 23.21 -10.60 -15.20
C GLN A 91 23.90 -9.57 -16.11
N GLY A 92 23.17 -8.55 -16.57
CA GLY A 92 23.75 -7.40 -17.28
C GLY A 92 24.51 -6.39 -16.42
N ARG A 93 24.46 -6.48 -15.08
CA ARG A 93 25.09 -5.53 -14.15
C ARG A 93 26.44 -6.03 -13.64
N THR A 94 27.46 -5.88 -14.48
CA THR A 94 28.82 -6.37 -14.22
C THR A 94 29.78 -5.29 -13.72
N SER A 95 29.35 -4.03 -13.57
CA SER A 95 30.26 -2.93 -13.20
C SER A 95 30.90 -3.12 -11.82
N PRO A 96 32.10 -2.59 -11.56
CA PRO A 96 32.74 -2.69 -10.25
C PRO A 96 31.88 -2.14 -9.11
N ALA A 97 31.09 -1.09 -9.35
CA ALA A 97 30.16 -0.53 -8.38
C ALA A 97 28.99 -1.48 -8.07
N ASP A 98 28.36 -2.06 -9.11
CA ASP A 98 27.28 -3.05 -8.93
C ASP A 98 27.79 -4.28 -8.15
N GLN A 99 29.02 -4.73 -8.44
CA GLN A 99 29.68 -5.82 -7.71
C GLN A 99 30.01 -5.47 -6.26
N ALA A 100 30.43 -4.23 -5.98
CA ALA A 100 30.71 -3.77 -4.62
C ALA A 100 29.43 -3.72 -3.77
N ILE A 101 28.32 -3.26 -4.34
CA ILE A 101 27.00 -3.32 -3.69
C ILE A 101 26.67 -4.76 -3.31
N ILE A 102 26.72 -5.71 -4.26
CA ILE A 102 26.37 -7.12 -4.00
C ILE A 102 27.29 -7.82 -2.98
N LYS A 103 28.54 -7.34 -2.82
CA LYS A 103 29.50 -7.85 -1.81
C LYS A 103 29.36 -7.18 -0.44
N THR A 104 28.50 -6.18 -0.29
CA THR A 104 28.26 -5.51 1.00
C THR A 104 27.64 -6.52 1.98
N PRO A 105 28.15 -6.65 3.22
CA PRO A 105 27.56 -7.54 4.21
C PRO A 105 26.15 -7.08 4.61
N VAL A 106 25.29 -8.02 4.99
CA VAL A 106 24.00 -7.73 5.61
C VAL A 106 24.23 -7.09 7.00
N THR A 107 23.40 -6.11 7.36
CA THR A 107 23.38 -5.49 8.70
C THR A 107 23.43 -6.53 9.84
N PRO A 108 24.24 -6.32 10.89
CA PRO A 108 24.22 -7.17 12.08
C PRO A 108 22.86 -7.25 12.79
N LEU A 109 21.96 -6.28 12.57
CA LEU A 109 20.62 -6.24 13.16
C LEU A 109 19.73 -7.42 12.75
N VAL A 110 20.05 -8.10 11.63
CA VAL A 110 19.36 -9.35 11.22
C VAL A 110 19.37 -10.43 12.32
N LYS A 111 20.33 -10.38 13.26
CA LYS A 111 20.37 -11.24 14.45
C LYS A 111 19.12 -11.12 15.35
N ASN A 112 18.39 -9.99 15.31
CA ASN A 112 17.17 -9.78 16.10
C ASN A 112 15.97 -10.65 15.64
N ILE A 113 16.04 -11.21 14.43
CA ILE A 113 15.00 -11.99 13.76
C ILE A 113 15.51 -13.35 13.25
N ALA A 114 16.78 -13.67 13.47
CA ALA A 114 17.45 -14.84 12.89
C ALA A 114 16.95 -16.19 13.44
N ASP A 115 16.21 -16.19 14.54
CA ASP A 115 15.48 -17.32 15.10
C ASP A 115 14.17 -17.61 14.37
N LEU A 116 13.46 -16.58 13.90
CA LEU A 116 12.18 -16.68 13.16
C LEU A 116 12.35 -17.05 11.68
N LEU A 117 13.57 -16.99 11.15
CA LEU A 117 13.85 -17.39 9.77
C LEU A 117 14.05 -18.92 9.71
N PRO A 118 13.41 -19.66 8.77
CA PRO A 118 13.72 -21.06 8.52
C PRO A 118 15.22 -21.26 8.24
N THR A 119 15.83 -22.36 8.68
CA THR A 119 17.29 -22.59 8.58
C THR A 119 17.86 -22.30 7.19
N ASP A 120 17.23 -22.85 6.15
CA ASP A 120 17.62 -22.65 4.75
C ASP A 120 17.44 -21.21 4.26
N SER A 121 16.59 -20.43 4.93
CA SER A 121 16.29 -19.02 4.63
C SER A 121 17.13 -18.01 5.42
N LYS A 122 17.83 -18.42 6.50
CA LYS A 122 18.64 -17.54 7.36
C LYS A 122 19.76 -16.84 6.59
N VAL A 123 20.41 -17.56 5.68
CA VAL A 123 21.45 -17.03 4.81
C VAL A 123 20.83 -16.45 3.53
N ASP A 124 19.87 -17.17 2.95
CA ASP A 124 19.35 -16.84 1.62
C ASP A 124 18.52 -15.55 1.56
N ARG A 125 17.54 -15.36 2.46
CA ARG A 125 16.63 -14.20 2.33
C ARG A 125 17.35 -12.86 2.38
N PRO A 126 18.23 -12.55 3.35
CA PRO A 126 18.95 -11.29 3.35
C PRO A 126 20.25 -11.32 2.54
N GLY A 127 20.96 -12.45 2.49
CA GLY A 127 22.34 -12.53 1.97
C GLY A 127 22.49 -13.02 0.52
N ARG A 128 21.46 -13.62 -0.08
CA ARG A 128 21.55 -14.13 -1.46
C ARG A 128 21.63 -13.01 -2.47
N SER A 129 22.53 -13.17 -3.44
CA SER A 129 22.78 -12.18 -4.50
C SER A 129 21.82 -12.28 -5.70
N SER A 130 21.21 -13.44 -5.94
CA SER A 130 20.14 -13.63 -6.93
C SER A 130 18.77 -13.31 -6.33
N TYR A 131 17.85 -12.82 -7.17
CA TYR A 131 16.48 -12.56 -6.75
C TYR A 131 15.69 -13.87 -6.57
N ILE A 132 14.79 -13.87 -5.60
CA ILE A 132 13.97 -15.00 -5.16
C ILE A 132 12.47 -14.65 -5.23
N ALA A 133 11.59 -15.55 -4.78
CA ALA A 133 10.14 -15.35 -4.88
C ALA A 133 9.60 -14.31 -3.88
N SER A 134 10.17 -14.22 -2.67
CA SER A 134 9.75 -13.25 -1.64
C SER A 134 10.12 -11.80 -1.99
N ASP A 135 11.14 -11.61 -2.84
CA ASP A 135 11.46 -10.30 -3.42
C ASP A 135 10.26 -9.71 -4.18
N VAL A 136 9.43 -10.55 -4.80
CA VAL A 136 8.26 -10.09 -5.54
C VAL A 136 7.16 -9.59 -4.61
N ASP A 137 7.01 -10.17 -3.42
CA ASP A 137 6.10 -9.67 -2.38
C ASP A 137 6.58 -8.31 -1.87
N HIS A 138 7.87 -8.19 -1.55
CA HIS A 138 8.49 -6.92 -1.13
C HIS A 138 8.39 -5.83 -2.21
N LEU A 139 8.55 -6.18 -3.48
CA LEU A 139 8.41 -5.24 -4.60
C LEU A 139 6.97 -4.85 -4.90
N ARG A 140 6.00 -5.76 -4.72
CA ARG A 140 4.56 -5.43 -4.77
C ARG A 140 4.22 -4.39 -3.70
N ASP A 141 4.73 -4.58 -2.49
CA ASP A 141 4.38 -3.73 -1.34
C ASP A 141 5.06 -2.37 -1.47
N SER A 142 6.33 -2.34 -1.89
CA SER A 142 7.06 -1.12 -2.26
C SER A 142 6.36 -0.37 -3.40
N TYR A 143 5.94 -1.08 -4.46
CA TYR A 143 5.20 -0.48 -5.58
C TYR A 143 3.89 0.15 -5.11
N LEU A 144 3.04 -0.59 -4.37
CA LEU A 144 1.76 -0.08 -3.90
C LEU A 144 1.92 1.13 -2.98
N CYS A 145 2.79 1.05 -1.96
CA CYS A 145 3.03 2.17 -1.06
C CYS A 145 3.48 3.42 -1.83
N ARG A 146 4.33 3.25 -2.85
CA ARG A 146 4.82 4.33 -3.71
C ARG A 146 3.76 4.88 -4.67
N GLN A 147 2.75 4.09 -5.05
CA GLN A 147 1.59 4.66 -5.77
C GLN A 147 0.71 5.48 -4.81
N ILE A 148 0.50 5.00 -3.58
CA ILE A 148 -0.30 5.68 -2.56
C ILE A 148 0.31 7.04 -2.19
N THR A 149 1.60 7.08 -1.84
CA THR A 149 2.25 8.35 -1.46
C THR A 149 2.14 9.41 -2.55
N ARG A 150 2.26 9.05 -3.84
CA ARG A 150 2.17 9.99 -4.98
C ARG A 150 0.84 10.76 -5.10
N TRP A 151 -0.26 10.28 -4.50
CA TRP A 151 -1.56 10.96 -4.55
C TRP A 151 -2.10 11.36 -3.17
N VAL A 152 -1.68 10.66 -2.10
CA VAL A 152 -2.02 11.05 -0.72
C VAL A 152 -1.25 12.28 -0.28
N ASP A 153 -0.01 12.44 -0.73
CA ASP A 153 0.85 13.57 -0.37
C ASP A 153 0.50 14.82 -1.18
N ASN A 154 -0.58 15.48 -0.76
CA ASN A 154 -1.17 16.67 -1.36
C ASN A 154 -1.60 17.61 -0.21
N PRO A 155 -1.26 18.93 -0.25
CA PRO A 155 -1.68 19.89 0.77
C PRO A 155 -3.19 19.93 1.06
N GLN A 156 -4.05 19.57 0.11
CA GLN A 156 -5.50 19.43 0.35
C GLN A 156 -5.86 18.35 1.39
N HIS A 157 -4.94 17.44 1.70
CA HIS A 157 -5.07 16.42 2.72
C HIS A 157 -4.47 16.81 4.09
N ASP A 158 -3.97 18.05 4.26
CA ASP A 158 -3.52 18.55 5.56
C ASP A 158 -4.67 18.54 6.57
N ASP A 159 -4.40 18.12 7.81
CA ASP A 159 -5.41 18.06 8.87
C ASP A 159 -5.69 19.48 9.41
N PRO A 160 -6.94 19.99 9.39
CA PRO A 160 -7.23 21.37 9.80
C PRO A 160 -6.75 21.70 11.23
N LEU A 161 -6.79 20.71 12.14
CA LEU A 161 -6.30 20.86 13.52
C LEU A 161 -4.80 21.14 13.64
N LEU A 162 -4.04 21.03 12.55
CA LEU A 162 -2.59 21.27 12.50
C LEU A 162 -2.22 22.42 11.56
N GLU A 163 -3.16 23.03 10.84
CA GLU A 163 -2.89 23.99 9.77
C GLU A 163 -2.16 25.26 10.28
N GLU A 164 -2.68 25.88 11.34
CA GLU A 164 -2.07 27.04 12.01
C GLU A 164 -0.71 26.69 12.63
N TRP A 165 -0.58 25.51 13.24
CA TRP A 165 0.69 25.07 13.82
C TRP A 165 1.77 24.86 12.76
N PHE A 166 1.42 24.21 11.64
CA PHE A 166 2.33 23.98 10.54
C PHE A 166 2.68 25.24 9.74
N SER A 167 1.90 26.33 9.81
CA SER A 167 2.30 27.60 9.17
C SER A 167 3.40 28.32 9.95
N GLN A 168 3.47 28.11 11.27
CA GLN A 168 4.48 28.65 12.18
C GLN A 168 5.69 27.72 12.40
N LEU A 169 5.64 26.49 11.88
CA LEU A 169 6.67 25.48 12.12
C LEU A 169 7.99 25.70 11.34
N PRO A 170 8.00 26.25 10.11
CA PRO A 170 9.24 26.48 9.36
C PRO A 170 10.25 27.38 10.08
N GLU A 171 9.78 28.38 10.85
CA GLU A 171 10.62 29.26 11.67
C GLU A 171 11.40 28.51 12.77
N LYS A 172 10.94 27.31 13.16
CA LYS A 172 11.48 26.54 14.30
C LYS A 172 12.37 25.38 13.87
N ILE A 173 12.03 24.70 12.77
CA ILE A 173 12.74 23.47 12.34
C ILE A 173 13.23 23.49 10.89
N GLY A 174 12.83 24.46 10.06
CA GLY A 174 13.10 24.47 8.62
C GLY A 174 11.88 24.11 7.77
N GLU A 175 11.92 24.52 6.50
CA GLU A 175 10.86 24.22 5.50
C GLU A 175 10.87 22.73 5.12
N ASP A 176 12.05 22.16 4.85
CA ASP A 176 12.20 20.75 4.43
C ASP A 176 11.70 19.82 5.55
N GLU A 177 12.14 20.04 6.79
CA GLU A 177 11.68 19.33 7.99
C GLU A 177 10.16 19.53 8.26
N THR A 178 9.61 20.72 7.96
CA THR A 178 8.17 20.97 8.10
C THR A 178 7.38 20.16 7.09
N GLU A 179 7.82 20.08 5.83
CA GLU A 179 7.13 19.30 4.80
C GLU A 179 7.26 17.79 5.07
N GLU A 180 8.42 17.30 5.53
CA GLU A 180 8.55 15.91 6.01
C GLU A 180 7.50 15.57 7.07
N LEU A 181 7.27 16.47 8.03
CA LEU A 181 6.27 16.24 9.08
C LEU A 181 4.82 16.41 8.59
N ARG A 182 4.54 17.32 7.65
CA ARG A 182 3.24 17.42 6.97
C ARG A 182 2.94 16.12 6.20
N THR A 183 3.86 15.64 5.38
CA THR A 183 3.74 14.35 4.69
C THR A 183 3.53 13.20 5.67
N ALA A 184 4.28 13.14 6.78
CA ALA A 184 4.07 12.12 7.81
C ALA A 184 2.65 12.19 8.42
N ALA A 185 2.13 13.38 8.69
CA ALA A 185 0.76 13.57 9.18
C ALA A 185 -0.30 13.14 8.15
N ARG A 186 -0.15 13.54 6.87
CA ARG A 186 -1.03 13.10 5.75
C ARG A 186 -1.08 11.57 5.65
N LEU A 187 0.08 10.92 5.66
CA LEU A 187 0.19 9.46 5.55
C LEU A 187 -0.38 8.72 6.77
N PHE A 188 -0.25 9.29 7.97
CA PHE A 188 -0.85 8.73 9.18
C PHE A 188 -2.38 8.86 9.17
N ASP A 189 -2.91 10.05 8.88
CA ASP A 189 -4.37 10.28 8.77
C ASP A 189 -4.99 9.39 7.69
N TRP A 190 -4.36 9.31 6.51
CA TRP A 190 -4.79 8.40 5.45
C TRP A 190 -4.85 6.95 5.94
N THR A 191 -3.81 6.49 6.64
CA THR A 191 -3.77 5.12 7.18
C THR A 191 -4.93 4.85 8.16
N VAL A 192 -5.23 5.80 9.06
CA VAL A 192 -6.32 5.69 10.03
C VAL A 192 -7.70 5.70 9.35
N ARG A 193 -7.89 6.49 8.29
CA ARG A 193 -9.15 6.57 7.53
C ARG A 193 -9.39 5.36 6.60
N ASN A 194 -8.36 4.94 5.87
CA ASN A 194 -8.45 3.92 4.82
C ASN A 194 -8.26 2.47 5.31
N ILE A 195 -7.82 2.28 6.56
CA ILE A 195 -7.72 0.96 7.20
C ILE A 195 -8.63 0.93 8.42
N ALA A 196 -9.72 0.18 8.33
CA ALA A 196 -10.62 -0.06 9.46
C ALA A 196 -9.87 -0.78 10.58
N ILE A 197 -9.96 -0.25 11.80
CA ILE A 197 -9.30 -0.83 12.97
C ILE A 197 -10.00 -2.13 13.40
N GLU A 198 -9.23 -3.19 13.59
CA GLU A 198 -9.67 -4.42 14.27
C GLU A 198 -9.19 -4.43 15.74
N PRO A 199 -9.90 -5.10 16.66
CA PRO A 199 -9.42 -5.28 18.03
C PRO A 199 -8.11 -6.07 18.07
N LEU A 200 -7.27 -5.84 19.08
CA LEU A 200 -5.98 -6.55 19.22
C LEU A 200 -6.15 -8.07 19.34
N ILE A 201 -7.25 -8.54 19.95
CA ILE A 201 -7.67 -9.94 19.93
C ILE A 201 -9.02 -9.99 19.22
N ASP A 202 -9.11 -10.73 18.11
CA ASP A 202 -10.35 -10.88 17.36
C ASP A 202 -11.25 -11.94 18.04
N ALA A 203 -12.30 -11.47 18.72
CA ALA A 203 -13.24 -12.27 19.49
C ALA A 203 -14.45 -12.80 18.70
N THR A 204 -14.53 -12.58 17.37
CA THR A 204 -15.65 -13.07 16.54
C THR A 204 -15.80 -14.60 16.66
N PRO A 205 -17.00 -15.21 16.65
CA PRO A 205 -17.12 -16.66 16.66
C PRO A 205 -16.36 -17.35 15.51
N GLY A 206 -15.74 -18.50 15.79
CA GLY A 206 -14.91 -19.22 14.85
C GLY A 206 -14.63 -20.67 15.25
N PRO A 207 -13.94 -21.46 14.39
CA PRO A 207 -13.54 -22.83 14.69
C PRO A 207 -12.52 -22.88 15.85
N PRO A 208 -12.27 -24.08 16.42
CA PRO A 208 -11.21 -24.28 17.40
C PRO A 208 -9.85 -23.77 16.90
N ALA A 209 -9.01 -23.31 17.83
CA ALA A 209 -7.67 -22.83 17.50
C ALA A 209 -6.83 -23.96 16.87
N PRO A 210 -6.26 -23.77 15.67
CA PRO A 210 -5.33 -24.72 15.09
C PRO A 210 -3.98 -24.67 15.83
N PRO A 211 -3.11 -25.67 15.66
CA PRO A 211 -1.72 -25.59 16.12
C PRO A 211 -1.01 -24.39 15.48
N MET A 212 -0.34 -23.59 16.31
CA MET A 212 0.39 -22.39 15.90
C MET A 212 1.89 -22.55 16.21
N SER A 213 2.74 -22.05 15.31
CA SER A 213 4.20 -22.03 15.44
C SER A 213 4.68 -20.85 16.30
N ASP A 214 5.93 -20.88 16.76
CA ASP A 214 6.63 -19.75 17.39
C ASP A 214 5.89 -19.08 18.57
N GLY A 215 5.06 -19.85 19.30
CA GLY A 215 4.27 -19.35 20.42
C GLY A 215 3.14 -18.39 20.03
N LEU A 216 2.77 -18.35 18.74
CA LEU A 216 1.70 -17.48 18.24
C LEU A 216 0.33 -17.90 18.81
N GLU A 217 -0.47 -16.90 19.18
CA GLU A 217 -1.86 -17.11 19.56
C GLU A 217 -2.73 -17.10 18.31
N PHE A 218 -3.65 -18.06 18.19
CA PHE A 218 -4.66 -18.00 17.14
C PHE A 218 -5.48 -16.71 17.31
N ARG A 219 -5.38 -15.82 16.31
CA ARG A 219 -6.03 -14.49 16.27
C ARG A 219 -5.49 -13.46 17.28
N GLY A 220 -4.29 -13.68 17.82
CA GLY A 220 -3.55 -12.68 18.59
C GLY A 220 -3.19 -11.43 17.75
N GLY A 221 -2.70 -10.38 18.39
CA GLY A 221 -2.50 -9.06 17.78
C GLY A 221 -1.15 -8.87 17.06
N ALA A 222 -1.11 -7.87 16.19
CA ALA A 222 0.03 -7.40 15.40
C ALA A 222 0.53 -8.34 14.28
N TYR A 223 -0.01 -9.55 14.12
CA TYR A 223 0.47 -10.53 13.13
C TYR A 223 -0.63 -11.32 12.39
N ARG A 224 -1.92 -11.00 12.53
CA ARG A 224 -3.00 -11.78 11.87
C ARG A 224 -2.97 -11.74 10.34
N GLN A 225 -2.30 -10.74 9.79
CA GLN A 225 -2.24 -10.37 8.39
C GLN A 225 -0.90 -9.71 8.12
N THR A 226 -0.35 -9.89 6.92
CA THR A 226 0.82 -9.13 6.47
C THR A 226 0.46 -7.67 6.18
N ASP A 227 1.45 -6.80 6.01
CA ASP A 227 1.23 -5.39 5.67
C ASP A 227 0.45 -5.25 4.36
N TYR A 228 0.81 -6.05 3.35
CA TYR A 228 0.04 -6.18 2.11
C TYR A 228 -1.43 -6.49 2.38
N GLN A 229 -1.72 -7.54 3.14
CA GLN A 229 -3.10 -7.95 3.41
C GLN A 229 -3.87 -6.87 4.17
N THR A 230 -3.22 -6.19 5.12
CA THR A 230 -3.79 -5.09 5.91
C THR A 230 -4.18 -3.90 5.02
N LEU A 231 -3.26 -3.45 4.18
CA LEU A 231 -3.47 -2.39 3.19
C LEU A 231 -4.53 -2.78 2.16
N TRP A 232 -4.41 -3.99 1.60
CA TRP A 232 -5.26 -4.53 0.56
C TRP A 232 -6.72 -4.65 1.00
N ARG A 233 -6.94 -5.36 2.11
CA ARG A 233 -8.28 -5.63 2.67
C ARG A 233 -8.88 -4.40 3.37
N GLY A 234 -8.07 -3.37 3.64
CA GLY A 234 -8.50 -2.13 4.30
C GLY A 234 -8.94 -2.37 5.74
N THR A 235 -8.34 -3.34 6.42
CA THR A 235 -8.69 -3.79 7.77
C THR A 235 -7.45 -4.30 8.50
N GLY A 236 -7.25 -3.96 9.77
CA GLY A 236 -6.22 -4.55 10.62
C GLY A 236 -6.12 -3.88 11.99
N ASP A 237 -5.43 -4.50 12.93
CA ASP A 237 -5.23 -3.91 14.27
C ASP A 237 -4.23 -2.73 14.25
N ALA A 238 -4.13 -2.03 15.39
CA ALA A 238 -3.32 -0.82 15.53
C ALA A 238 -1.86 -1.01 15.12
N TRP A 239 -1.27 -2.17 15.38
CA TRP A 239 0.12 -2.44 15.03
C TRP A 239 0.29 -2.81 13.55
N GLN A 240 -0.73 -3.42 12.95
CA GLN A 240 -0.76 -3.66 11.51
C GLN A 240 -0.93 -2.33 10.74
N GLN A 241 -1.72 -1.39 11.26
CA GLN A 241 -1.77 -0.02 10.74
C GLN A 241 -0.42 0.69 10.90
N ALA A 242 0.24 0.55 12.05
CA ALA A 242 1.58 1.08 12.27
C ALA A 242 2.62 0.53 11.26
N GLY A 243 2.54 -0.76 10.92
CA GLY A 243 3.34 -1.37 9.85
C GLY A 243 3.14 -0.68 8.51
N VAL A 244 1.89 -0.59 8.03
CA VAL A 244 1.54 0.07 6.77
C VAL A 244 1.97 1.55 6.74
N PHE A 245 1.74 2.29 7.83
CA PHE A 245 2.21 3.69 7.95
C PHE A 245 3.73 3.80 7.75
N ILE A 246 4.53 2.92 8.39
CA ILE A 246 5.99 2.93 8.23
C ILE A 246 6.41 2.57 6.79
N LEU A 247 5.67 1.68 6.10
CA LEU A 247 5.93 1.38 4.68
C LEU A 247 5.63 2.58 3.77
N LEU A 248 4.59 3.37 4.08
CA LEU A 248 4.26 4.60 3.36
C LEU A 248 5.32 5.68 3.60
N ALA A 249 5.61 6.01 4.87
CA ALA A 249 6.62 7.01 5.25
C ALA A 249 7.97 6.74 4.57
N ARG A 250 8.40 5.47 4.51
CA ARG A 250 9.61 5.04 3.80
C ARG A 250 9.62 5.40 2.32
N GLN A 251 8.48 5.35 1.61
CA GLN A 251 8.44 5.71 0.19
C GLN A 251 8.57 7.22 -0.03
N SER A 252 8.23 8.04 0.97
CA SER A 252 8.53 9.47 1.01
C SER A 252 9.90 9.80 1.61
N GLY A 253 10.73 8.79 1.96
CA GLY A 253 12.05 8.98 2.55
C GLY A 253 12.07 9.20 4.08
N ILE A 254 10.90 9.33 4.70
CA ILE A 254 10.73 9.72 6.10
C ILE A 254 11.02 8.54 7.05
N PRO A 255 11.94 8.68 8.02
CA PRO A 255 12.26 7.59 8.95
C PRO A 255 11.21 7.42 10.05
N ALA A 256 10.36 6.41 9.92
CA ALA A 256 9.35 6.02 10.92
C ALA A 256 9.61 4.64 11.54
N PHE A 257 9.31 4.48 12.83
CA PHE A 257 9.56 3.26 13.61
C PHE A 257 8.61 3.14 14.81
N ILE A 258 8.52 1.96 15.42
CA ILE A 258 7.73 1.76 16.63
C ILE A 258 8.63 1.97 17.86
N LEU A 259 8.24 2.89 18.74
CA LEU A 259 8.81 3.03 20.08
C LEU A 259 8.23 1.92 20.97
N ALA A 260 9.11 1.19 21.67
CA ALA A 260 8.74 0.18 22.63
C ALA A 260 9.45 0.38 23.97
N LEU A 261 8.81 -0.04 25.06
CA LEU A 261 9.34 0.09 26.40
C LEU A 261 10.15 -1.15 26.82
N PRO A 262 11.23 -0.98 27.59
CA PRO A 262 11.94 -2.11 28.18
C PRO A 262 11.04 -2.88 29.17
N PRO A 263 11.28 -4.18 29.42
CA PRO A 263 10.43 -4.99 30.30
C PRO A 263 10.35 -4.46 31.74
N ALA A 264 11.41 -3.78 32.20
CA ALA A 264 11.45 -3.15 33.52
C ALA A 264 10.53 -1.91 33.65
N ALA A 265 9.93 -1.44 32.55
CA ALA A 265 8.98 -0.33 32.51
C ALA A 265 7.52 -0.77 32.25
N SER A 266 7.25 -2.07 32.11
CA SER A 266 5.89 -2.62 32.13
C SER A 266 5.51 -3.15 33.51
N ASP A 267 4.30 -2.81 33.95
CA ASP A 267 3.75 -3.24 35.26
C ASP A 267 3.41 -4.75 35.27
N ASP A 268 3.40 -5.35 34.08
CA ASP A 268 2.86 -6.67 33.76
C ASP A 268 3.75 -7.84 34.26
N GLY A 269 4.99 -7.58 34.69
CA GLY A 269 5.92 -8.56 35.30
C GLY A 269 6.33 -9.76 34.43
N GLY A 270 5.90 -9.84 33.17
CA GLY A 270 5.94 -11.04 32.34
C GLY A 270 6.76 -10.93 31.04
N SER A 271 7.09 -12.11 30.49
CA SER A 271 7.80 -12.43 29.24
C SER A 271 9.22 -11.87 29.02
N GLY A 272 9.58 -10.70 29.56
CA GLY A 272 10.87 -10.07 29.25
C GLY A 272 10.95 -9.50 27.82
N GLU A 273 9.82 -9.39 27.12
CA GLU A 273 9.75 -8.78 25.79
C GLU A 273 9.58 -7.25 25.86
N LEU A 274 9.97 -6.57 24.77
CA LEU A 274 9.73 -5.13 24.61
C LEU A 274 8.24 -4.88 24.37
N LYS A 275 7.61 -4.00 25.15
CA LYS A 275 6.19 -3.66 25.02
C LYS A 275 6.01 -2.51 24.02
N PRO A 276 5.43 -2.73 22.82
CA PRO A 276 5.18 -1.64 21.87
C PRO A 276 4.29 -0.56 22.47
N TRP A 277 4.61 0.70 22.19
CA TRP A 277 3.91 1.87 22.76
C TRP A 277 3.35 2.80 21.68
N CYS A 278 4.22 3.44 20.90
CA CYS A 278 3.85 4.58 20.04
C CYS A 278 4.61 4.48 18.71
N LEU A 279 4.15 5.15 17.66
CA LEU A 279 5.01 5.44 16.50
C LEU A 279 5.88 6.65 16.80
N GLY A 280 7.15 6.56 16.40
CA GLY A 280 8.07 7.69 16.31
C GLY A 280 8.40 7.99 14.85
N VAL A 281 8.42 9.27 14.50
CA VAL A 281 8.87 9.79 13.20
C VAL A 281 10.04 10.72 13.46
N LEU A 282 11.22 10.38 12.94
CA LEU A 282 12.42 11.21 13.05
C LEU A 282 12.36 12.31 11.99
N VAL A 283 12.42 13.57 12.43
CA VAL A 283 12.49 14.76 11.58
C VAL A 283 13.51 15.69 12.22
N GLY A 284 14.57 16.04 11.48
CA GLY A 284 15.77 16.65 12.06
C GLY A 284 16.36 15.77 13.20
N GLU A 285 16.56 16.36 14.37
CA GLU A 285 17.05 15.65 15.58
C GLU A 285 15.95 15.19 16.54
N GLU A 286 14.66 15.45 16.23
CA GLU A 286 13.52 15.18 17.11
C GLU A 286 12.65 14.03 16.60
N VAL A 287 12.01 13.31 17.55
CA VAL A 287 11.12 12.18 17.24
C VAL A 287 9.68 12.54 17.58
N TYR A 288 8.89 12.85 16.56
CA TYR A 288 7.47 13.19 16.67
C TYR A 288 6.61 11.94 16.91
N LEU A 289 5.57 12.08 17.73
CA LEU A 289 4.82 10.97 18.29
C LEU A 289 3.41 10.82 17.68
N PHE A 290 3.12 9.63 17.16
CA PHE A 290 1.80 9.24 16.64
C PHE A 290 1.30 7.99 17.37
N GLU A 291 0.08 8.00 17.91
CA GLU A 291 -0.43 6.92 18.76
C GLU A 291 -1.38 6.01 17.95
N PRO A 292 -0.90 4.84 17.46
CA PRO A 292 -1.67 3.99 16.55
C PRO A 292 -2.88 3.30 17.20
N GLN A 293 -2.95 3.20 18.54
CA GLN A 293 -4.14 2.66 19.22
C GLN A 293 -5.26 3.70 19.37
N LEU A 294 -4.92 4.98 19.46
CA LEU A 294 -5.89 6.07 19.47
C LEU A 294 -6.22 6.55 18.06
N GLY A 295 -5.32 6.37 17.08
CA GLY A 295 -5.49 6.83 15.71
C GLY A 295 -5.32 8.35 15.57
N CYS A 296 -4.49 8.96 16.42
CA CYS A 296 -4.21 10.39 16.41
C CYS A 296 -2.70 10.66 16.62
N ALA A 297 -2.22 11.81 16.18
CA ALA A 297 -0.97 12.36 16.68
C ALA A 297 -1.06 12.57 18.21
N VAL A 298 0.06 12.52 18.92
CA VAL A 298 0.10 12.89 20.34
C VAL A 298 0.10 14.42 20.44
N PRO A 299 -0.91 15.06 21.06
CA PRO A 299 -0.97 16.52 21.09
C PRO A 299 0.20 17.12 21.89
N GLY A 300 0.82 18.16 21.33
CA GLY A 300 1.92 18.90 21.96
C GLY A 300 1.55 19.59 23.28
N PRO A 301 2.54 20.22 23.94
CA PRO A 301 2.31 21.17 25.01
C PRO A 301 1.22 22.19 24.63
N GLY A 302 0.36 22.57 25.59
CA GLY A 302 -0.78 23.46 25.30
C GLY A 302 -1.92 22.85 24.45
N GLN A 303 -1.81 21.59 24.03
CA GLN A 303 -2.66 20.96 23.01
C GLN A 303 -2.53 21.60 21.62
N THR A 304 -1.32 22.04 21.26
CA THR A 304 -1.00 22.60 19.94
C THR A 304 0.00 21.68 19.25
N GLY A 305 -0.25 21.35 17.98
CA GLY A 305 0.68 20.56 17.17
C GLY A 305 0.92 19.12 17.63
N ILE A 306 2.00 18.54 17.08
CA ILE A 306 2.44 17.16 17.36
C ILE A 306 3.59 17.18 18.37
N SER A 307 3.48 16.38 19.45
CA SER A 307 4.50 16.33 20.49
C SER A 307 5.70 15.46 20.11
N THR A 308 6.88 15.80 20.64
CA THR A 308 8.09 14.97 20.50
C THR A 308 8.32 14.03 21.69
N LEU A 309 9.16 13.01 21.49
CA LEU A 309 9.65 12.13 22.55
C LEU A 309 10.39 12.91 23.65
N ALA A 310 11.10 13.98 23.30
CA ALA A 310 11.78 14.83 24.28
C ALA A 310 10.76 15.55 25.20
N GLU A 311 9.65 16.02 24.64
CA GLU A 311 8.57 16.65 25.40
C GLU A 311 7.81 15.66 26.27
N ALA A 312 7.36 14.52 25.71
CA ALA A 312 6.62 13.49 26.44
C ALA A 312 7.38 12.92 27.65
N ARG A 313 8.71 12.99 27.63
CA ARG A 313 9.61 12.62 28.74
C ARG A 313 9.77 13.72 29.79
N LYS A 314 9.78 14.99 29.38
CA LYS A 314 9.94 16.15 30.27
C LYS A 314 8.60 16.56 30.92
N ASP A 315 7.54 16.69 30.13
CA ASP A 315 6.22 17.16 30.55
C ASP A 315 5.23 15.99 30.72
N ALA A 316 5.00 15.62 31.98
CA ALA A 316 4.00 14.60 32.35
C ALA A 316 2.54 15.00 32.03
N SER A 317 2.27 16.20 31.52
CA SER A 317 0.95 16.61 31.05
C SER A 317 0.67 16.22 29.59
N VAL A 318 1.70 16.03 28.74
CA VAL A 318 1.57 15.52 27.35
C VAL A 318 0.81 14.18 27.34
N LEU A 319 1.36 13.14 27.96
CA LEU A 319 0.72 11.82 27.98
C LEU A 319 -0.56 11.79 28.84
N ARG A 320 -0.70 12.71 29.80
CA ARG A 320 -1.91 12.84 30.62
C ARG A 320 -3.10 13.39 29.82
N ARG A 321 -2.88 14.14 28.73
CA ARG A 321 -3.93 14.62 27.82
C ARG A 321 -4.54 13.50 26.95
N LEU A 322 -3.85 12.36 26.84
CA LEU A 322 -4.35 11.16 26.16
C LEU A 322 -5.34 10.33 27.01
N LYS A 323 -5.53 10.68 28.29
CA LYS A 323 -6.63 10.13 29.10
C LYS A 323 -7.95 10.84 28.77
N VAL A 324 -9.06 10.12 28.93
CA VAL A 324 -10.41 10.69 28.88
C VAL A 324 -11.03 10.50 30.28
N PRO A 325 -11.21 11.57 31.09
CA PRO A 325 -11.73 11.45 32.46
C PRO A 325 -13.04 10.65 32.53
N GLY A 326 -13.13 9.72 33.48
CA GLY A 326 -14.31 8.86 33.66
C GLY A 326 -14.51 7.76 32.60
N PHE A 327 -13.72 7.75 31.51
CA PHE A 327 -13.92 6.86 30.37
C PHE A 327 -12.69 6.00 30.05
N PHE A 328 -11.48 6.59 30.05
CA PHE A 328 -10.25 5.90 29.67
C PHE A 328 -9.01 6.43 30.38
N SER A 329 -8.23 5.53 30.96
CA SER A 329 -6.91 5.82 31.53
C SER A 329 -5.82 5.39 30.55
N TYR A 330 -5.04 6.34 30.05
CA TYR A 330 -3.89 6.05 29.19
C TYR A 330 -2.79 5.33 30.02
N PRO A 331 -2.29 4.16 29.59
CA PRO A 331 -1.46 3.29 30.44
C PRO A 331 0.01 3.71 30.57
N PHE A 332 0.44 4.70 29.78
CA PHE A 332 1.82 5.18 29.71
C PHE A 332 1.99 6.54 30.39
N THR A 333 3.16 6.77 30.99
CA THR A 333 3.50 8.01 31.72
C THR A 333 4.93 8.44 31.37
N SER A 334 5.28 9.70 31.59
CA SER A 334 6.64 10.23 31.30
C SER A 334 7.75 9.38 31.95
N LYS A 335 7.51 8.86 33.16
CA LYS A 335 8.41 7.93 33.86
C LYS A 335 8.63 6.62 33.10
N LYS A 336 7.58 6.02 32.54
CA LYS A 336 7.66 4.76 31.77
C LYS A 336 8.38 4.94 30.44
N VAL A 337 8.26 6.10 29.80
CA VAL A 337 8.80 6.39 28.46
C VAL A 337 10.18 7.06 28.49
N THR A 338 10.84 7.11 29.66
CA THR A 338 12.14 7.79 29.86
C THR A 338 13.27 7.18 29.03
N GLN A 339 13.19 5.88 28.73
CA GLN A 339 14.08 5.14 27.83
C GLN A 339 13.24 4.22 26.95
N CYS A 340 13.30 4.39 25.64
CA CYS A 340 12.58 3.61 24.63
C CYS A 340 13.56 2.84 23.74
N VAL A 341 13.13 1.69 23.21
CA VAL A 341 13.84 0.98 22.13
C VAL A 341 13.10 1.23 20.83
N ALA A 342 13.81 1.63 19.79
CA ALA A 342 13.23 1.79 18.45
C ALA A 342 13.16 0.43 17.74
N LEU A 343 12.00 0.10 17.19
CA LEU A 343 11.73 -1.14 16.46
C LEU A 343 11.52 -0.84 14.97
N LEU A 344 12.50 -1.19 14.15
CA LEU A 344 12.49 -0.99 12.70
C LEU A 344 11.61 -2.04 12.02
N HIS A 345 10.52 -1.61 11.40
CA HIS A 345 9.63 -2.49 10.63
C HIS A 345 10.21 -2.78 9.23
N VAL A 346 11.11 -3.74 9.14
CA VAL A 346 11.79 -4.12 7.88
C VAL A 346 11.71 -5.62 7.61
N THR A 347 11.58 -6.00 6.35
CA THR A 347 11.69 -7.39 5.87
C THR A 347 13.16 -7.77 5.64
N PRO A 348 13.52 -9.07 5.67
CA PRO A 348 14.84 -9.54 5.26
C PRO A 348 15.24 -9.10 3.85
N GLU A 349 14.27 -9.00 2.94
CA GLU A 349 14.42 -8.52 1.58
C GLU A 349 14.85 -7.04 1.55
N ALA A 350 14.22 -6.19 2.36
CA ALA A 350 14.50 -4.75 2.40
C ALA A 350 15.95 -4.41 2.82
N ILE A 351 16.57 -5.24 3.65
CA ILE A 351 17.97 -5.07 4.10
C ILE A 351 18.99 -5.82 3.23
N SER A 352 18.56 -6.39 2.10
CA SER A 352 19.43 -7.19 1.23
C SER A 352 20.26 -6.34 0.25
N PRO A 353 21.54 -6.70 0.00
CA PRO A 353 22.37 -6.02 -1.00
C PRO A 353 21.79 -6.04 -2.42
N ARG A 354 21.02 -7.09 -2.77
CA ARG A 354 20.33 -7.16 -4.08
C ARG A 354 19.22 -6.11 -4.19
N MET A 355 18.52 -5.76 -3.11
CA MET A 355 17.56 -4.66 -3.14
C MET A 355 18.24 -3.29 -3.23
N LYS A 356 19.43 -3.12 -2.64
CA LYS A 356 20.25 -1.90 -2.83
C LYS A 356 20.65 -1.73 -4.30
N LEU A 357 21.07 -2.82 -4.94
CA LEU A 357 21.36 -2.85 -6.37
C LEU A 357 20.11 -2.53 -7.20
N LEU A 358 18.96 -3.14 -6.89
CA LEU A 358 17.71 -2.86 -7.60
C LEU A 358 17.36 -1.38 -7.54
N GLN A 359 17.35 -0.78 -6.35
CA GLN A 359 17.02 0.63 -6.14
C GLN A 359 17.90 1.57 -6.98
N SER A 360 19.22 1.35 -7.02
CA SER A 360 20.14 2.15 -7.86
C SER A 360 19.87 2.04 -9.36
N GLY A 361 19.16 0.98 -9.78
CA GLY A 361 18.74 0.74 -11.14
C GLY A 361 17.38 1.34 -11.54
N LEU A 362 16.59 1.80 -10.57
CA LEU A 362 15.24 2.32 -10.82
C LEU A 362 15.27 3.82 -11.14
N THR A 363 14.77 4.19 -12.32
CA THR A 363 14.80 5.57 -12.84
C THR A 363 13.44 6.04 -13.34
N GLY A 364 13.25 7.36 -13.45
CA GLY A 364 11.98 7.96 -13.90
C GLY A 364 10.77 7.48 -13.09
N ASP A 365 9.68 7.14 -13.78
CA ASP A 365 8.45 6.61 -13.17
C ASP A 365 8.60 5.25 -12.46
N ARG A 366 9.77 4.60 -12.56
CA ARG A 366 10.08 3.35 -11.85
C ARG A 366 10.76 3.56 -10.50
N ARG A 367 11.17 4.79 -10.14
CA ARG A 367 11.78 5.11 -8.84
C ARG A 367 10.85 4.76 -7.68
N MET A 368 11.28 3.86 -6.80
CA MET A 368 10.65 3.52 -5.52
C MET A 368 11.74 3.04 -4.55
N VAL A 369 11.49 3.17 -3.25
CA VAL A 369 12.42 2.71 -2.21
C VAL A 369 12.23 1.21 -2.03
N THR A 370 13.26 0.42 -2.35
CA THR A 370 13.28 -1.03 -2.18
C THR A 370 14.30 -1.50 -1.15
N PHE A 371 15.23 -0.64 -0.74
CA PHE A 371 16.28 -0.93 0.23
C PHE A 371 16.22 -0.01 1.45
N VAL A 372 16.56 -0.54 2.61
CA VAL A 372 16.72 0.22 3.86
C VAL A 372 18.16 0.04 4.37
N ASP A 373 18.89 1.15 4.49
CA ASP A 373 20.21 1.17 5.11
C ASP A 373 20.05 1.15 6.63
N ALA A 374 19.76 -0.04 7.17
CA ALA A 374 19.36 -0.22 8.56
C ALA A 374 20.47 0.14 9.57
N ASP A 375 21.75 0.07 9.16
CA ASP A 375 22.87 0.45 10.02
C ASP A 375 22.98 1.99 10.15
N GLN A 376 22.83 2.71 9.04
CA GLN A 376 22.77 4.18 9.06
C GLN A 376 21.51 4.68 9.79
N LEU A 377 20.34 4.12 9.48
CA LEU A 377 19.08 4.45 10.17
C LEU A 377 19.15 4.18 11.67
N ALA A 378 19.77 3.07 12.09
CA ALA A 378 19.94 2.78 13.51
C ALA A 378 20.86 3.79 14.19
N LYS A 379 21.95 4.21 13.55
CA LYS A 379 22.87 5.23 14.07
C LYS A 379 22.14 6.58 14.27
N ASP A 380 21.32 7.00 13.30
CA ASP A 380 20.64 8.29 13.35
C ASP A 380 19.55 8.30 14.44
N ILE A 381 18.82 7.19 14.61
CA ILE A 381 17.82 7.04 15.69
C ILE A 381 18.49 6.92 17.08
N ASP A 382 19.60 6.20 17.21
CA ASP A 382 20.30 6.01 18.50
C ASP A 382 20.96 7.31 19.02
N ALA A 383 21.22 8.28 18.13
CA ALA A 383 21.65 9.62 18.51
C ALA A 383 20.56 10.42 19.28
N VAL A 384 19.28 10.08 19.11
CA VAL A 384 18.17 10.79 19.75
C VAL A 384 18.09 10.49 21.24
N ARG A 385 18.23 11.52 22.07
CA ARG A 385 18.23 11.40 23.53
C ARG A 385 16.94 10.75 24.04
N GLY A 386 17.03 9.52 24.53
CA GLY A 386 15.90 8.74 25.07
C GLY A 386 15.56 7.49 24.29
N ILE A 387 16.23 7.30 23.15
CA ILE A 387 16.45 5.97 22.59
C ILE A 387 17.57 5.30 23.40
N ALA A 388 17.38 4.00 23.69
CA ALA A 388 18.29 3.14 24.45
C ALA A 388 18.76 1.95 23.59
N GLY A 389 18.68 2.08 22.26
CA GLY A 389 19.01 1.06 21.28
C GLY A 389 17.94 0.91 20.20
N VAL A 390 18.37 0.30 19.10
CA VAL A 390 17.54 0.02 17.91
C VAL A 390 17.54 -1.49 17.63
N ARG A 391 16.39 -2.03 17.23
CA ARG A 391 16.21 -3.45 16.87
C ARG A 391 15.29 -3.61 15.67
N LEU A 392 15.36 -4.75 14.98
CA LEU A 392 14.34 -5.09 13.98
C LEU A 392 13.05 -5.55 14.66
N TRP A 393 11.91 -5.09 14.15
CA TRP A 393 10.59 -5.50 14.66
C TRP A 393 10.23 -6.90 14.14
N ARG A 394 9.91 -7.80 15.08
CA ARG A 394 9.67 -9.22 14.79
C ARG A 394 8.32 -9.53 14.14
N LYS A 395 7.34 -8.62 14.26
CA LYS A 395 5.93 -8.93 13.93
C LYS A 395 5.68 -9.12 12.44
N SER A 396 6.44 -8.48 11.55
CA SER A 396 6.34 -8.66 10.10
C SER A 396 6.60 -10.12 9.68
N LEU A 397 7.64 -10.76 10.23
CA LEU A 397 7.90 -12.19 9.97
C LEU A 397 6.92 -13.11 10.69
N LEU A 398 6.50 -12.76 11.91
CA LEU A 398 5.46 -13.51 12.62
C LEU A 398 4.13 -13.52 11.84
N ALA A 399 3.84 -12.49 11.05
CA ALA A 399 2.68 -12.47 10.15
C ALA A 399 2.82 -13.44 8.96
N GLU A 400 4.03 -13.63 8.42
CA GLU A 400 4.30 -14.66 7.41
C GLU A 400 4.12 -16.08 7.99
N ILE A 401 4.65 -16.31 9.20
CA ILE A 401 4.53 -17.61 9.92
C ILE A 401 3.06 -17.90 10.22
N TYR A 402 2.34 -16.92 10.78
CA TYR A 402 0.90 -17.01 11.07
C TYR A 402 0.09 -17.36 9.81
N ALA A 403 0.33 -16.66 8.69
CA ALA A 403 -0.34 -16.94 7.42
C ALA A 403 -0.04 -18.37 6.91
N ALA A 404 1.20 -18.85 7.08
CA ALA A 404 1.58 -20.21 6.71
C ALA A 404 0.91 -21.29 7.59
N ASP A 405 0.76 -21.05 8.89
CA ASP A 405 -0.01 -21.93 9.79
C ASP A 405 -1.49 -21.98 9.41
N LEU A 406 -2.12 -20.85 9.12
CA LEU A 406 -3.52 -20.82 8.68
C LEU A 406 -3.75 -21.58 7.37
N VAL A 407 -2.80 -21.51 6.42
CA VAL A 407 -2.85 -22.30 5.18
C VAL A 407 -2.72 -23.80 5.49
N ARG A 408 -1.74 -24.21 6.31
CA ARG A 408 -1.56 -25.62 6.72
C ARG A 408 -2.77 -26.18 7.47
N ALA A 409 -3.43 -25.35 8.30
CA ALA A 409 -4.67 -25.74 8.99
C ALA A 409 -5.83 -25.91 8.00
N ALA A 410 -6.00 -24.96 7.07
CA ALA A 410 -7.02 -25.02 6.01
C ALA A 410 -6.82 -26.18 5.02
N GLU A 411 -5.60 -26.70 4.84
CA GLU A 411 -5.34 -27.91 4.05
C GLU A 411 -5.78 -29.20 4.77
N ARG A 412 -5.97 -29.16 6.10
CA ARG A 412 -6.25 -30.34 6.94
C ARG A 412 -7.70 -30.42 7.42
N ASP A 413 -8.34 -29.28 7.65
CA ASP A 413 -9.73 -29.18 8.13
C ASP A 413 -10.61 -28.40 7.14
N PRO A 414 -11.57 -29.05 6.44
CA PRO A 414 -12.49 -28.39 5.52
C PRO A 414 -13.40 -27.33 6.16
N VAL A 415 -13.76 -27.47 7.45
CA VAL A 415 -14.58 -26.48 8.17
C VAL A 415 -13.75 -25.24 8.44
N PHE A 416 -12.51 -25.43 8.92
CA PHE A 416 -11.53 -24.34 9.05
C PHE A 416 -11.25 -23.67 7.70
N GLN A 417 -11.08 -24.47 6.64
CA GLN A 417 -10.84 -23.98 5.29
C GLN A 417 -11.97 -23.07 4.79
N PHE A 418 -13.22 -23.46 5.03
CA PHE A 418 -14.39 -22.66 4.67
C PHE A 418 -14.41 -21.34 5.47
N TRP A 419 -14.27 -21.40 6.79
CA TRP A 419 -14.23 -20.21 7.67
C TRP A 419 -13.10 -19.24 7.28
N TYR A 420 -11.88 -19.75 7.11
CA TYR A 420 -10.71 -18.93 6.77
C TYR A 420 -10.85 -18.25 5.40
N LYS A 421 -11.27 -18.98 4.36
CA LYS A 421 -11.43 -18.42 3.01
C LYS A 421 -12.65 -17.50 2.88
N SER A 422 -13.76 -17.80 3.56
CA SER A 422 -15.00 -17.02 3.47
C SER A 422 -14.85 -15.57 3.96
N ARG A 423 -14.01 -15.31 4.96
CA ARG A 423 -13.72 -13.95 5.48
C ARG A 423 -13.23 -12.98 4.40
N TRP A 424 -12.53 -13.48 3.39
CA TRP A 424 -11.90 -12.69 2.33
C TRP A 424 -12.35 -13.06 0.92
N ALA A 425 -13.36 -13.94 0.79
CA ALA A 425 -13.80 -14.46 -0.50
C ALA A 425 -14.25 -13.38 -1.49
N ILE A 426 -14.79 -12.25 -1.01
CA ILE A 426 -15.15 -11.10 -1.87
C ILE A 426 -13.95 -10.40 -2.54
N LEU A 427 -12.70 -10.72 -2.16
CA LEU A 427 -11.47 -10.18 -2.76
C LEU A 427 -10.55 -11.28 -3.32
N GLU A 428 -10.61 -12.48 -2.74
CA GLU A 428 -9.61 -13.54 -2.96
C GLU A 428 -10.19 -14.82 -3.59
N ALA A 429 -11.51 -14.94 -3.76
CA ALA A 429 -12.11 -16.09 -4.43
C ALA A 429 -11.93 -16.01 -5.96
N PRO A 430 -11.81 -17.15 -6.67
CA PRO A 430 -11.67 -17.20 -8.13
C PRO A 430 -13.03 -17.03 -8.84
N MET A 431 -13.75 -15.95 -8.53
CA MET A 431 -15.04 -15.59 -9.13
C MET A 431 -15.00 -14.16 -9.68
N SER A 432 -15.79 -13.89 -10.72
CA SER A 432 -15.76 -12.63 -11.48
C SER A 432 -16.04 -11.39 -10.61
N SER A 433 -17.00 -11.46 -9.68
CA SER A 433 -17.30 -10.39 -8.73
C SER A 433 -16.11 -10.07 -7.82
N ALA A 434 -15.48 -11.10 -7.25
CA ALA A 434 -14.30 -10.94 -6.41
C ALA A 434 -13.10 -10.37 -7.18
N GLN A 435 -12.88 -10.82 -8.42
CA GLN A 435 -11.86 -10.29 -9.31
C GLN A 435 -12.12 -8.81 -9.69
N LEU A 436 -13.38 -8.42 -9.90
CA LEU A 436 -13.76 -7.04 -10.16
C LEU A 436 -13.59 -6.14 -8.93
N LEU A 437 -13.99 -6.60 -7.74
CA LEU A 437 -13.79 -5.86 -6.49
C LEU A 437 -12.29 -5.73 -6.15
N ALA A 438 -11.52 -6.78 -6.40
CA ALA A 438 -10.06 -6.76 -6.33
C ALA A 438 -9.48 -5.72 -7.31
N LYS A 439 -9.79 -5.79 -8.61
CA LYS A 439 -9.33 -4.80 -9.60
C LYS A 439 -9.69 -3.36 -9.20
N ALA A 440 -10.89 -3.15 -8.66
CA ALA A 440 -11.32 -1.86 -8.12
C ALA A 440 -10.45 -1.38 -6.95
N ARG A 441 -10.11 -2.26 -5.99
CA ARG A 441 -9.22 -1.96 -4.87
C ARG A 441 -7.78 -1.69 -5.31
N TRP A 442 -7.30 -2.40 -6.32
CA TRP A 442 -5.99 -2.14 -6.92
C TRP A 442 -5.93 -0.76 -7.59
N LYS A 443 -6.94 -0.41 -8.38
CA LYS A 443 -7.07 0.92 -8.99
C LYS A 443 -7.23 2.02 -7.93
N HIS A 444 -8.00 1.79 -6.86
CA HIS A 444 -8.15 2.71 -5.72
C HIS A 444 -6.78 3.00 -5.08
N LEU A 445 -6.05 1.97 -4.64
CA LEU A 445 -4.72 2.18 -4.03
C LEU A 445 -3.72 2.85 -4.97
N LYS A 446 -3.86 2.65 -6.29
CA LYS A 446 -3.06 3.35 -7.32
C LYS A 446 -3.47 4.81 -7.58
N GLY A 447 -4.51 5.35 -6.95
CA GLY A 447 -5.03 6.69 -7.22
C GLY A 447 -5.80 6.82 -8.54
N VAL A 448 -6.15 5.70 -9.19
CA VAL A 448 -6.84 5.67 -10.48
C VAL A 448 -8.34 5.57 -10.24
N PHE A 449 -8.96 6.69 -9.87
CA PHE A 449 -10.37 6.75 -9.49
C PHE A 449 -11.33 6.74 -10.68
N ASP A 450 -11.03 7.53 -11.70
CA ASP A 450 -11.83 7.68 -12.92
C ASP A 450 -11.31 6.85 -14.11
N ASN A 451 -12.08 6.81 -15.20
CA ASN A 451 -11.72 6.05 -16.39
C ASN A 451 -10.55 6.67 -17.13
N ASP A 452 -9.78 5.82 -17.81
CA ASP A 452 -8.96 6.21 -18.93
C ASP A 452 -9.74 5.91 -20.22
N ASP A 453 -10.35 6.94 -20.81
CA ASP A 453 -11.14 6.79 -22.04
C ASP A 453 -10.27 6.54 -23.28
N ILE A 454 -8.95 6.77 -23.21
CA ILE A 454 -8.00 6.52 -24.31
C ILE A 454 -7.61 5.05 -24.33
N GLU A 455 -7.22 4.50 -23.18
CA GLU A 455 -6.87 3.08 -23.02
C GLU A 455 -8.11 2.18 -22.80
N ASN A 456 -9.31 2.78 -22.74
CA ASN A 456 -10.59 2.10 -22.45
C ASN A 456 -10.55 1.32 -21.11
N GLU A 457 -9.82 1.84 -20.13
CA GLU A 457 -9.68 1.24 -18.80
C GLU A 457 -10.62 1.86 -17.78
N LYS A 458 -11.40 1.02 -17.09
CA LYS A 458 -12.30 1.48 -16.03
C LYS A 458 -11.54 1.87 -14.76
N GLY A 459 -11.89 3.03 -14.22
CA GLY A 459 -11.42 3.53 -12.93
C GLY A 459 -12.02 2.78 -11.73
N ALA A 460 -11.42 2.96 -10.56
CA ALA A 460 -11.88 2.35 -9.31
C ALA A 460 -13.35 2.67 -9.01
N ARG A 461 -13.79 3.91 -9.23
CA ARG A 461 -15.16 4.38 -8.96
C ARG A 461 -16.19 3.62 -9.79
N VAL A 462 -15.94 3.44 -11.09
CA VAL A 462 -16.82 2.69 -12.00
C VAL A 462 -16.81 1.19 -11.68
N LEU A 463 -15.64 0.62 -11.37
CA LEU A 463 -15.54 -0.79 -10.99
C LEU A 463 -16.28 -1.08 -9.67
N TYR A 464 -16.16 -0.24 -8.65
CA TYR A 464 -16.95 -0.38 -7.42
C TYR A 464 -18.45 -0.20 -7.66
N LEU A 465 -18.87 0.75 -8.50
CA LEU A 465 -20.28 0.93 -8.85
C LEU A 465 -20.88 -0.34 -9.46
N SER A 466 -20.10 -1.08 -10.28
CA SER A 466 -20.52 -2.37 -10.86
C SER A 466 -20.80 -3.47 -9.82
N GLN A 467 -20.27 -3.35 -8.60
CA GLN A 467 -20.48 -4.33 -7.52
C GLN A 467 -21.73 -4.03 -6.68
N ARG A 468 -22.48 -2.96 -7.00
CA ARG A 468 -23.62 -2.49 -6.18
C ARG A 468 -24.97 -2.90 -6.76
N ALA A 469 -25.14 -4.20 -7.03
CA ALA A 469 -26.41 -4.78 -7.46
C ALA A 469 -27.58 -4.31 -6.54
N PRO A 470 -28.74 -3.92 -7.12
CA PRO A 470 -29.88 -3.49 -6.34
C PRO A 470 -30.43 -4.65 -5.49
N GLU A 471 -31.17 -4.33 -4.42
CA GLU A 471 -31.57 -5.35 -3.46
C GLU A 471 -32.59 -6.36 -4.02
N PHE A 472 -33.43 -5.93 -4.98
CA PHE A 472 -34.33 -6.84 -5.69
C PHE A 472 -33.55 -7.87 -6.51
N GLU A 473 -32.53 -7.48 -7.29
CA GLU A 473 -31.70 -8.42 -8.07
C GLU A 473 -31.00 -9.45 -7.17
N ILE A 474 -30.55 -9.03 -5.99
CA ILE A 474 -29.98 -9.96 -4.98
C ILE A 474 -31.06 -10.94 -4.50
N ALA A 475 -32.27 -10.49 -4.18
CA ALA A 475 -33.37 -11.35 -3.75
C ALA A 475 -33.82 -12.32 -4.88
N ASP A 476 -33.91 -11.81 -6.10
CA ASP A 476 -34.37 -12.51 -7.30
C ASP A 476 -33.41 -13.63 -7.74
N LEU A 477 -32.15 -13.65 -7.25
CA LEU A 477 -31.23 -14.80 -7.42
C LEU A 477 -31.85 -16.14 -6.97
N SER A 478 -32.86 -16.12 -6.10
CA SER A 478 -33.60 -17.31 -5.68
C SER A 478 -34.58 -17.87 -6.71
N ILE A 479 -34.99 -17.06 -7.70
CA ILE A 479 -36.03 -17.40 -8.68
C ILE A 479 -35.59 -17.20 -10.15
N ASP A 480 -34.60 -16.34 -10.42
CA ASP A 480 -34.11 -16.03 -11.76
C ASP A 480 -32.88 -16.90 -12.13
N VAL A 481 -33.11 -17.82 -13.07
CA VAL A 481 -32.10 -18.74 -13.61
C VAL A 481 -31.00 -18.03 -14.41
N ASN A 482 -31.26 -16.86 -14.98
CA ASN A 482 -30.26 -16.06 -15.69
C ASN A 482 -29.35 -15.32 -14.71
N LEU A 483 -29.88 -14.76 -13.62
CA LEU A 483 -29.06 -14.23 -12.52
C LEU A 483 -28.20 -15.33 -11.89
N GLN A 484 -28.78 -16.51 -11.64
CA GLN A 484 -28.03 -17.68 -11.16
C GLN A 484 -26.85 -18.04 -12.09
N LYS A 485 -27.08 -18.11 -13.41
CA LYS A 485 -26.02 -18.32 -14.40
C LYS A 485 -24.95 -17.22 -14.38
N LEU A 486 -25.36 -15.95 -14.29
CA LEU A 486 -24.47 -14.77 -14.28
C LEU A 486 -23.52 -14.80 -13.08
N TYR A 487 -24.05 -15.13 -11.89
CA TYR A 487 -23.29 -15.22 -10.64
C TYR A 487 -22.68 -16.60 -10.37
N GLY A 488 -22.70 -17.50 -11.37
CA GLY A 488 -22.07 -18.82 -11.29
C GLY A 488 -22.79 -19.85 -10.40
N VAL A 489 -23.97 -19.53 -9.88
CA VAL A 489 -24.80 -20.44 -9.09
C VAL A 489 -25.47 -21.44 -10.02
N ARG A 490 -25.09 -22.72 -9.95
CA ARG A 490 -25.64 -23.79 -10.79
C ARG A 490 -26.12 -24.96 -9.94
N ARG A 491 -27.32 -25.46 -10.22
CA ARG A 491 -27.79 -26.71 -9.62
C ARG A 491 -27.21 -27.89 -10.38
N GLU A 492 -26.30 -28.62 -9.75
CA GLU A 492 -25.76 -29.86 -10.31
C GLU A 492 -26.74 -31.04 -10.09
N LEU A 493 -26.63 -32.06 -10.93
CA LEU A 493 -27.40 -33.31 -10.80
C LEU A 493 -27.03 -34.01 -9.48
N GLY A 494 -28.05 -34.44 -8.74
CA GLY A 494 -27.89 -35.08 -7.44
C GLY A 494 -27.90 -34.14 -6.22
N ILE A 495 -27.87 -32.82 -6.41
CA ILE A 495 -27.97 -31.86 -5.28
C ILE A 495 -29.41 -31.73 -4.78
N SER A 496 -29.61 -31.95 -3.48
CA SER A 496 -30.91 -31.81 -2.81
C SER A 496 -31.38 -30.34 -2.79
N PRO A 497 -32.71 -30.07 -2.77
CA PRO A 497 -33.23 -28.70 -2.75
C PRO A 497 -32.68 -27.85 -1.59
N GLU A 498 -32.47 -28.44 -0.41
CA GLU A 498 -32.02 -27.76 0.81
C GLU A 498 -30.54 -27.40 0.77
N VAL A 499 -29.73 -28.15 0.02
CA VAL A 499 -28.32 -27.81 -0.23
C VAL A 499 -28.23 -26.70 -1.27
N TYR A 500 -29.03 -26.80 -2.35
CA TYR A 500 -29.07 -25.78 -3.39
C TYR A 500 -29.58 -24.42 -2.87
N GLN A 501 -30.62 -24.42 -2.03
CA GLN A 501 -31.13 -23.20 -1.40
C GLN A 501 -30.07 -22.53 -0.50
N ARG A 502 -29.24 -23.32 0.20
CA ARG A 502 -28.11 -22.79 0.98
C ARG A 502 -27.02 -22.18 0.10
N GLN A 503 -26.73 -22.74 -1.08
CA GLN A 503 -25.80 -22.15 -2.05
C GLN A 503 -26.32 -20.79 -2.57
N ILE A 504 -27.61 -20.68 -2.88
CA ILE A 504 -28.25 -19.40 -3.25
C ILE A 504 -28.10 -18.38 -2.12
N GLN A 505 -28.46 -18.74 -0.88
CA GLN A 505 -28.34 -17.84 0.27
C GLN A 505 -26.90 -17.37 0.52
N GLN A 506 -25.91 -18.26 0.37
CA GLN A 506 -24.49 -17.90 0.45
C GLN A 506 -24.09 -16.91 -0.65
N ALA A 507 -24.50 -17.14 -1.90
CA ALA A 507 -24.24 -16.22 -3.00
C ALA A 507 -24.87 -14.83 -2.75
N GLN A 508 -26.12 -14.78 -2.28
CA GLN A 508 -26.78 -13.53 -1.89
C GLN A 508 -26.04 -12.79 -0.76
N GLN A 509 -25.53 -13.51 0.24
CA GLN A 509 -24.71 -12.93 1.31
C GLN A 509 -23.39 -12.36 0.76
N MET A 510 -22.72 -13.06 -0.16
CA MET A 510 -21.50 -12.59 -0.81
C MET A 510 -21.75 -11.33 -1.66
N MET A 511 -22.85 -11.29 -2.42
CA MET A 511 -23.28 -10.10 -3.18
C MET A 511 -23.52 -8.90 -2.26
N ARG A 512 -24.24 -9.08 -1.15
CA ARG A 512 -24.45 -8.02 -0.14
C ARG A 512 -23.14 -7.55 0.48
N MET A 513 -22.22 -8.46 0.79
CA MET A 513 -20.92 -8.13 1.37
C MET A 513 -20.04 -7.34 0.38
N GLY A 514 -20.03 -7.75 -0.90
CA GLY A 514 -19.36 -7.03 -1.98
C GLY A 514 -19.94 -5.63 -2.19
N LYS A 515 -21.27 -5.51 -2.32
CA LYS A 515 -22.02 -4.25 -2.41
C LYS A 515 -21.72 -3.29 -1.25
N ARG A 516 -21.78 -3.76 0.00
CA ARG A 516 -21.50 -2.95 1.20
C ARG A 516 -20.04 -2.49 1.23
N THR A 517 -19.09 -3.37 0.88
CA THR A 517 -17.66 -3.05 0.82
C THR A 517 -17.33 -2.05 -0.29
N ALA A 518 -17.85 -2.25 -1.50
CA ALA A 518 -17.72 -1.31 -2.61
C ALA A 518 -18.37 0.05 -2.29
N THR A 519 -19.49 0.06 -1.56
CA THR A 519 -20.14 1.30 -1.12
C THR A 519 -19.25 2.07 -0.14
N TYR A 520 -18.72 1.43 0.90
CA TYR A 520 -17.78 2.04 1.84
C TYR A 520 -16.52 2.57 1.14
N TRP A 521 -15.90 1.78 0.26
CA TRP A 521 -14.69 2.19 -0.44
C TRP A 521 -14.91 3.26 -1.52
N ILE A 522 -16.10 3.40 -2.10
CA ILE A 522 -16.44 4.60 -2.88
C ILE A 522 -16.52 5.81 -1.96
N SER A 523 -17.13 5.71 -0.78
CA SER A 523 -17.24 6.85 0.16
C SER A 523 -15.85 7.39 0.55
N LEU A 524 -14.87 6.50 0.77
CA LEU A 524 -13.46 6.90 0.95
C LEU A 524 -12.91 7.64 -0.27
N ILE A 525 -13.12 7.14 -1.50
CA ILE A 525 -12.75 7.86 -2.73
C ILE A 525 -13.42 9.24 -2.83
N GLN A 526 -14.66 9.41 -2.36
CA GLN A 526 -15.28 10.75 -2.38
C GLN A 526 -14.57 11.72 -1.43
N TYR A 527 -14.11 11.24 -0.26
CA TYR A 527 -13.33 12.05 0.68
C TYR A 527 -11.92 12.34 0.13
N ASP A 528 -11.20 11.32 -0.33
CA ASP A 528 -9.83 11.40 -0.86
C ASP A 528 -9.73 12.14 -2.22
N ASP A 529 -10.87 12.45 -2.85
CA ASP A 529 -11.00 13.28 -4.06
C ASP A 529 -11.67 14.63 -3.75
N ASN A 530 -11.66 15.03 -2.47
CA ASN A 530 -12.17 16.30 -1.91
C ASN A 530 -13.66 16.62 -2.22
N ARG A 531 -14.49 15.60 -2.51
CA ARG A 531 -15.93 15.72 -2.80
C ARG A 531 -16.75 15.55 -1.52
N PHE A 532 -16.50 16.39 -0.51
CA PHE A 532 -16.99 16.18 0.86
C PHE A 532 -18.52 16.06 0.99
N ASP A 533 -19.33 16.88 0.29
CA ASP A 533 -20.81 16.74 0.29
C ASP A 533 -21.27 15.37 -0.26
N THR A 534 -20.51 14.84 -1.23
CA THR A 534 -20.76 13.52 -1.79
C THR A 534 -20.33 12.44 -0.81
N ALA A 535 -19.18 12.60 -0.13
CA ALA A 535 -18.74 11.70 0.93
C ALA A 535 -19.77 11.62 2.07
N GLU A 536 -20.27 12.76 2.57
CA GLU A 536 -21.31 12.85 3.59
C GLU A 536 -22.57 12.09 3.16
N THR A 537 -23.07 12.42 1.97
CA THR A 537 -24.25 11.76 1.38
C THR A 537 -24.08 10.24 1.27
N TRP A 538 -22.89 9.77 0.91
CA TRP A 538 -22.60 8.35 0.75
C TRP A 538 -22.42 7.62 2.08
N PHE A 539 -21.67 8.17 3.04
CA PHE A 539 -21.56 7.58 4.37
C PHE A 539 -22.95 7.52 5.04
N THR A 540 -23.65 8.64 5.15
CA THR A 540 -24.95 8.74 5.83
C THR A 540 -26.02 7.88 5.14
N LYS A 541 -26.24 8.04 3.83
CA LYS A 541 -27.41 7.42 3.16
C LYS A 541 -27.13 6.05 2.54
N ARG A 542 -25.87 5.62 2.41
CA ARG A 542 -25.50 4.38 1.71
C ARG A 542 -24.67 3.39 2.53
N VAL A 543 -23.91 3.83 3.54
CA VAL A 543 -23.16 2.93 4.44
C VAL A 543 -23.85 2.79 5.80
N LEU A 544 -24.24 3.90 6.41
CA LEU A 544 -24.91 3.98 7.71
C LEU A 544 -26.45 3.98 7.62
N GLY A 545 -27.00 3.91 6.40
CA GLY A 545 -28.44 3.96 6.16
C GLY A 545 -29.16 2.67 6.58
N ASP A 546 -30.40 2.83 7.05
CA ASP A 546 -31.22 1.76 7.61
C ASP A 546 -31.28 0.49 6.73
N GLY A 547 -31.29 -0.67 7.40
CA GLY A 547 -31.42 -1.98 6.75
C GLY A 547 -30.18 -2.51 6.03
N GLN A 548 -29.01 -1.84 6.15
CA GLN A 548 -27.77 -2.28 5.51
C GLN A 548 -26.62 -2.67 6.46
N PRO A 549 -26.87 -3.45 7.55
CA PRO A 549 -25.90 -3.72 8.60
C PRO A 549 -24.55 -4.20 8.06
N SER A 550 -23.45 -3.52 8.39
CA SER A 550 -22.13 -3.81 7.80
C SER A 550 -20.97 -3.69 8.78
N ARG A 551 -19.93 -4.51 8.57
CA ARG A 551 -18.65 -4.43 9.32
C ARG A 551 -17.94 -3.09 9.19
N TRP A 552 -18.36 -2.25 8.24
CA TRP A 552 -17.76 -0.96 7.94
C TRP A 552 -18.40 0.19 8.72
N GLU A 553 -19.55 -0.01 9.38
CA GLU A 553 -20.26 1.03 10.13
C GLU A 553 -19.35 1.83 11.08
N PRO A 554 -18.55 1.22 11.96
CA PRO A 554 -17.71 2.00 12.86
C PRO A 554 -16.73 2.92 12.11
N SER A 555 -16.08 2.39 11.07
CA SER A 555 -15.11 3.18 10.28
C SER A 555 -15.81 4.21 9.39
N ALA A 556 -17.05 3.96 8.98
CA ALA A 556 -17.89 4.94 8.30
C ALA A 556 -18.34 6.07 9.23
N THR A 557 -18.67 5.79 10.49
CA THR A 557 -18.97 6.83 11.51
C THR A 557 -17.77 7.74 11.76
N TYR A 558 -16.55 7.18 11.87
CA TYR A 558 -15.32 7.98 11.98
C TYR A 558 -15.06 8.82 10.72
N ASN A 559 -15.16 8.24 9.52
CA ASN A 559 -14.92 8.98 8.27
C ASN A 559 -16.02 10.02 7.98
N LEU A 560 -17.27 9.79 8.39
CA LEU A 560 -18.33 10.79 8.34
C LEU A 560 -18.00 11.97 9.26
N ALA A 561 -17.53 11.73 10.49
CA ALA A 561 -17.07 12.80 11.37
C ALA A 561 -15.93 13.63 10.75
N ARG A 562 -14.91 12.98 10.15
CA ARG A 562 -13.85 13.68 9.38
C ARG A 562 -14.41 14.46 8.19
N THR A 563 -15.46 13.96 7.54
CA THR A 563 -16.13 14.65 6.43
C THR A 563 -16.87 15.90 6.91
N LEU A 564 -17.55 15.82 8.05
CA LEU A 564 -18.29 16.93 8.65
C LEU A 564 -17.33 18.05 9.11
N GLU A 565 -16.17 17.71 9.67
CA GLU A 565 -15.10 18.69 9.94
C GLU A 565 -14.68 19.46 8.67
N ARG A 566 -14.45 18.74 7.56
CA ARG A 566 -14.10 19.34 6.26
C ARG A 566 -15.20 20.24 5.68
N LEU A 567 -16.44 20.08 6.13
CA LEU A 567 -17.60 20.89 5.73
C LEU A 567 -17.90 22.03 6.73
N GLY A 568 -17.08 22.22 7.77
CA GLY A 568 -17.34 23.19 8.84
C GLY A 568 -18.52 22.83 9.76
N LYS A 569 -19.06 21.60 9.66
CA LYS A 569 -20.16 21.09 10.49
C LYS A 569 -19.62 20.56 11.82
N THR A 570 -18.94 21.43 12.56
CA THR A 570 -18.12 21.08 13.72
C THR A 570 -18.92 20.39 14.83
N ASP A 571 -20.10 20.90 15.21
CA ASP A 571 -20.92 20.29 16.26
C ASP A 571 -21.36 18.86 15.90
N GLU A 572 -21.80 18.64 14.66
CA GLU A 572 -22.19 17.31 14.17
C GLU A 572 -20.99 16.35 14.18
N ALA A 573 -19.80 16.82 13.80
CA ALA A 573 -18.57 16.03 13.87
C ALA A 573 -18.22 15.64 15.32
N ILE A 574 -18.26 16.61 16.24
CA ILE A 574 -18.00 16.44 17.67
C ILE A 574 -18.91 15.36 18.27
N GLU A 575 -20.20 15.36 17.95
CA GLU A 575 -21.13 14.34 18.44
C GLU A 575 -20.87 12.94 17.85
N LEU A 576 -20.55 12.83 16.56
CA LEU A 576 -20.15 11.54 15.97
C LEU A 576 -18.84 10.99 16.56
N TYR A 577 -17.88 11.84 16.93
CA TYR A 577 -16.66 11.42 17.62
C TYR A 577 -16.91 10.94 19.05
N LYS A 578 -17.90 11.50 19.74
CA LYS A 578 -18.34 11.05 21.07
C LYS A 578 -19.20 9.79 21.01
N SER A 579 -19.78 9.44 19.87
CA SER A 579 -20.64 8.25 19.73
C SER A 579 -19.94 6.94 20.11
N ASP A 580 -20.71 5.98 20.62
CA ASP A 580 -20.21 4.65 20.99
C ASP A 580 -20.07 3.69 19.80
N GLN A 581 -20.56 4.10 18.63
CA GLN A 581 -20.29 3.40 17.35
C GLN A 581 -18.87 3.66 16.84
N ASN A 582 -18.17 4.65 17.39
CA ASN A 582 -16.83 5.01 16.96
C ASN A 582 -15.82 3.90 17.33
N PRO A 583 -14.98 3.40 16.40
CA PRO A 583 -14.12 2.24 16.63
C PRO A 583 -12.84 2.59 17.41
N ARG A 584 -12.57 3.88 17.61
CA ARG A 584 -11.47 4.42 18.42
C ARG A 584 -12.02 5.47 19.38
N PRO A 585 -12.95 5.09 20.30
CA PRO A 585 -13.75 6.06 21.04
C PRO A 585 -12.90 6.98 21.92
N HIS A 586 -11.71 6.53 22.34
CA HIS A 586 -10.71 7.31 23.07
C HIS A 586 -10.07 8.41 22.22
N GLY A 587 -9.49 8.07 21.06
CA GLY A 587 -8.82 9.02 20.17
C GLY A 587 -9.79 10.01 19.54
N SER A 588 -10.98 9.54 19.17
CA SER A 588 -12.07 10.39 18.68
C SER A 588 -12.52 11.41 19.72
N ARG A 589 -12.66 11.03 21.01
CA ARG A 589 -12.95 11.98 22.09
C ARG A 589 -11.80 12.97 22.36
N ILE A 590 -10.54 12.61 22.08
CA ILE A 590 -9.41 13.56 22.09
C ILE A 590 -9.55 14.55 20.93
N ARG A 591 -9.82 14.06 19.71
CA ARG A 591 -10.02 14.89 18.52
C ARG A 591 -11.17 15.89 18.70
N ALA A 592 -12.31 15.44 19.20
CA ALA A 592 -13.46 16.29 19.52
C ALA A 592 -13.12 17.39 20.53
N ARG A 593 -12.24 17.12 21.51
CA ARG A 593 -11.76 18.12 22.48
C ARG A 593 -10.82 19.15 21.86
N LEU A 594 -9.97 18.74 20.91
CA LEU A 594 -9.09 19.66 20.17
C LEU A 594 -9.92 20.58 19.27
N LEU A 595 -10.88 20.00 18.55
CA LEU A 595 -11.77 20.72 17.65
C LEU A 595 -12.65 21.73 18.39
N GLY A 596 -13.24 21.35 19.53
CA GLY A 596 -14.00 22.28 20.38
C GLY A 596 -13.15 23.46 20.88
N LYS A 597 -11.89 23.20 21.29
CA LYS A 597 -10.95 24.26 21.70
C LYS A 597 -10.66 25.25 20.56
N GLN A 598 -10.54 24.76 19.32
CA GLN A 598 -10.27 25.62 18.16
C GLN A 598 -11.44 26.60 17.90
N VAL A 599 -12.68 26.10 17.94
CA VAL A 599 -13.88 26.96 17.81
C VAL A 599 -14.00 27.97 18.95
N GLU A 600 -13.68 27.57 20.19
CA GLU A 600 -13.64 28.49 21.34
C GLU A 600 -12.62 29.62 21.11
N SER A 601 -11.43 29.35 20.55
CA SER A 601 -10.45 30.40 20.23
C SER A 601 -10.84 31.28 19.04
N GLU A 602 -11.48 30.73 18.00
CA GLU A 602 -11.94 31.51 16.85
C GLU A 602 -13.07 32.49 17.24
N GLY A 603 -13.95 32.09 18.17
CA GLY A 603 -15.03 32.94 18.68
C GLY A 603 -14.64 33.99 19.74
N ASP A 604 -13.43 33.92 20.29
CA ASP A 604 -12.88 34.95 21.21
C ASP A 604 -12.10 36.06 20.46
N GLU A 605 -11.90 35.93 19.14
CA GLU A 605 -11.20 36.91 18.28
C GLU A 605 -12.15 37.79 17.41
N GLU A 606 -13.47 37.54 17.42
CA GLU A 606 -14.53 38.37 16.79
C GLU A 606 -15.13 39.44 17.74
#